data_AF-A0A645IRT5-F1
#
_entry.id   AF-A0A645IRT5-F1
#
_cell.length_a   1.000
_cell.length_b   1.000
_cell.length_c   1.000
_cell.angle_alpha   90.00
_cell.angle_beta   90.00
_cell.angle_gamma   90.00
#
_symmetry.space_group_name_H-M   'P 1'
#
loop_
_entity.id
_entity.type
_entity.pdbx_description
1 polymer ?
#
loop_
_entity_poly.entity_id
_entity_poly.type
_entity_poly.pdbx_seq_one_letter_code
_entity_poly.pdbx_strand_id
1 'polypeptide(L)'
;MSYPAHVILRYEIERALINGDIEVDDIPALWNEKMQAWLGLSTIGNYRNGCMQDIHWTDGGFGYFPSYTLGAMYAAQLFSAANHALPDLNQSIAQGEFGPLFDWLRQNIWQHGSRFTTEQLVTQATGEPLSSRYFRAHLEARYL
;
A
#
# COMPACT_ATOMS: atom_id res chain seq x y z
N MET A 1 4.12 -1.70 10.33
CA MET A 1 4.66 -0.33 10.38
C MET A 1 5.69 -0.08 9.29
N SER A 2 6.75 -0.89 9.16
CA SER A 2 7.86 -0.66 8.21
C SER A 2 7.57 -0.99 6.74
N TYR A 3 6.53 -1.78 6.45
CA TYR A 3 6.24 -2.24 5.08
C TYR A 3 6.21 -1.14 4.00
N PRO A 4 5.55 0.03 4.21
CA PRO A 4 5.55 1.10 3.21
C PRO A 4 6.94 1.60 2.83
N ALA A 5 7.92 1.57 3.75
CA ALA A 5 9.29 1.98 3.45
C ALA A 5 9.93 1.09 2.38
N HIS A 6 9.66 -0.22 2.42
CA HIS A 6 10.12 -1.16 1.40
C HIS A 6 9.54 -0.86 0.02
N VAL A 7 8.30 -0.38 -0.04
CA VAL A 7 7.64 0.01 -1.29
C VAL A 7 8.18 1.35 -1.80
N ILE A 8 8.36 2.34 -0.91
CA ILE A 8 8.87 3.67 -1.27
C ILE A 8 10.26 3.57 -1.90
N LEU A 9 11.18 2.79 -1.32
CA LEU A 9 12.53 2.67 -1.87
C LEU A 9 12.53 2.09 -3.29
N ARG A 10 11.64 1.11 -3.57
CA ARG A 10 11.50 0.50 -4.90
C ARG A 10 10.93 1.50 -5.88
N TYR A 11 9.86 2.20 -5.50
CA TYR A 11 9.25 3.25 -6.32
C TYR A 11 10.26 4.35 -6.69
N GLU A 12 11.07 4.80 -5.74
CA GLU A 12 12.08 5.84 -6.00
C GLU A 12 13.16 5.35 -6.99
N ILE A 13 13.62 4.10 -6.86
CA ILE A 13 14.57 3.49 -7.79
C ILE A 13 13.94 3.31 -9.17
N GLU A 14 12.72 2.78 -9.25
CA GLU A 14 11.99 2.60 -10.51
C GLU A 14 11.80 3.93 -11.25
N ARG A 15 11.39 4.97 -10.52
CA ARG A 15 11.19 6.31 -11.09
C ARG A 15 12.50 6.87 -11.65
N ALA A 16 13.60 6.74 -10.91
CA ALA A 16 14.91 7.21 -11.36
C ALA A 16 15.40 6.45 -12.60
N LEU A 17 15.24 5.12 -12.64
CA LEU A 17 15.56 4.30 -13.82
C LEU A 17 14.74 4.73 -15.05
N ILE A 18 13.42 4.86 -14.89
CA ILE A 18 12.51 5.19 -16.00
C ILE A 18 12.78 6.60 -16.54
N ASN A 19 13.18 7.53 -15.68
CA ASN A 19 13.54 8.89 -16.07
C ASN A 19 14.93 8.98 -16.73
N GLY A 20 15.76 7.94 -16.66
CA GLY A 20 17.15 7.99 -17.08
C GLY A 20 18.07 8.77 -16.14
N ASP A 21 17.67 8.93 -14.87
CA ASP A 21 18.47 9.60 -13.84
C ASP A 21 19.59 8.69 -13.30
N ILE A 22 19.44 7.36 -13.45
CA ILE A 22 20.37 6.32 -13.01
C ILE A 22 20.44 5.18 -14.03
N GLU A 23 21.52 4.41 -13.99
CA GLU A 23 21.70 3.18 -14.77
C GLU A 23 21.49 1.94 -13.88
N VAL A 24 21.37 0.75 -14.50
CA VAL A 24 21.13 -0.52 -13.78
C VAL A 24 22.25 -0.82 -12.76
N ASP A 25 23.49 -0.46 -13.09
CA ASP A 25 24.66 -0.68 -12.23
C ASP A 25 24.62 0.17 -10.94
N ASP A 26 23.82 1.23 -10.90
CA ASP A 26 23.65 2.09 -9.71
C ASP A 26 22.70 1.49 -8.66
N ILE A 27 21.83 0.54 -9.07
CA ILE A 27 20.77 -0.03 -8.23
C ILE A 27 21.31 -0.58 -6.91
N PRO A 28 22.39 -1.39 -6.84
CA PRO A 28 22.85 -1.95 -5.58
C PRO A 28 23.28 -0.88 -4.55
N ALA A 29 23.92 0.20 -5.01
CA ALA A 29 24.36 1.28 -4.14
C ALA A 29 23.17 2.09 -3.62
N LEU A 30 22.24 2.46 -4.50
CA LEU A 30 21.03 3.21 -4.14
C LEU A 30 20.08 2.39 -3.25
N TRP A 31 19.99 1.09 -3.49
CA TRP A 31 19.24 0.19 -2.63
C TRP A 31 19.79 0.23 -1.20
N ASN A 32 21.11 0.11 -1.04
CA ASN A 32 21.76 0.17 0.26
C ASN A 32 21.54 1.53 0.95
N GLU A 33 21.73 2.62 0.22
CA GLU A 33 21.50 3.97 0.73
C GLU A 33 20.07 4.13 1.29
N LYS A 34 19.06 3.74 0.50
CA LYS A 34 17.65 3.86 0.89
C LYS A 34 17.28 2.92 2.03
N MET A 35 17.77 1.67 2.03
CA MET A 35 17.58 0.75 3.15
C MET A 35 18.18 1.30 4.45
N GLN A 36 19.35 1.93 4.38
CA GLN A 36 19.97 2.56 5.53
C GLN A 36 19.16 3.78 6.01
N ALA A 37 18.71 4.63 5.09
CA ALA A 37 17.94 5.84 5.42
C ALA A 37 16.57 5.53 6.03
N TRP A 38 15.84 4.56 5.47
CA TRP A 38 14.47 4.25 5.88
C TRP A 38 14.37 3.23 7.01
N LEU A 39 15.29 2.27 7.06
CA LEU A 39 15.19 1.09 7.93
C LEU A 39 16.44 0.86 8.79
N GLY A 40 17.51 1.64 8.60
CA GLY A 40 18.75 1.50 9.37
C GLY A 40 19.56 0.24 9.04
N LEU A 41 19.30 -0.40 7.90
CA LEU A 41 19.92 -1.67 7.51
C LEU A 41 20.84 -1.52 6.30
N SER A 42 22.03 -2.12 6.40
CA SER A 42 22.97 -2.25 5.28
C SER A 42 22.71 -3.52 4.48
N THR A 43 22.82 -3.41 3.16
CA THR A 43 22.71 -4.53 2.20
C THR A 43 23.99 -4.76 1.41
N ILE A 44 25.11 -4.11 1.78
CA ILE A 44 26.40 -4.27 1.10
C ILE A 44 26.82 -5.74 1.07
N GLY A 45 27.17 -6.24 -0.12
CA GLY A 45 27.61 -7.62 -0.32
C GLY A 45 26.50 -8.67 -0.19
N ASN A 46 25.23 -8.26 -0.02
CA ASN A 46 24.10 -9.19 0.10
C ASN A 46 22.99 -8.85 -0.91
N TYR A 47 23.17 -9.29 -2.16
CA TYR A 47 22.15 -9.08 -3.20
C TYR A 47 20.91 -9.95 -2.99
N ARG A 48 21.07 -11.14 -2.40
CA ARG A 48 19.95 -12.06 -2.11
C ARG A 48 18.88 -11.41 -1.22
N ASN A 49 19.30 -10.72 -0.16
CA ASN A 49 18.41 -9.95 0.71
C ASN A 49 18.52 -8.43 0.43
N GLY A 50 19.02 -8.07 -0.75
CA GLY A 50 19.21 -6.70 -1.22
C GLY A 50 18.34 -6.46 -2.45
N CYS A 51 18.90 -5.84 -3.48
CA CYS A 51 18.18 -5.48 -4.70
C CYS A 51 17.63 -6.68 -5.51
N MET A 52 18.13 -7.90 -5.30
CA MET A 52 17.66 -9.10 -6.01
C MET A 52 16.65 -9.93 -5.19
N GLN A 53 16.09 -9.36 -4.12
CA GLN A 53 15.18 -10.10 -3.22
C GLN A 53 13.82 -10.43 -3.83
N ASP A 54 13.39 -9.65 -4.84
CA ASP A 54 12.09 -9.76 -5.48
C ASP A 54 12.23 -10.02 -6.98
N ILE A 55 11.27 -10.76 -7.55
CA ILE A 55 11.26 -11.14 -8.96
C ILE A 55 10.73 -10.03 -9.88
N HIS A 56 10.03 -9.02 -9.34
CA HIS A 56 9.23 -8.07 -10.13
C HIS A 56 10.03 -7.38 -11.24
N TRP A 57 11.23 -6.89 -10.96
CA TRP A 57 12.06 -6.22 -11.98
C TRP A 57 12.53 -7.20 -13.06
N THR A 58 12.85 -8.44 -12.70
CA THR A 58 13.23 -9.48 -13.68
C THR A 58 12.06 -9.97 -14.52
N ASP A 59 10.83 -9.81 -14.03
CA ASP A 59 9.57 -10.14 -14.73
C ASP A 59 8.97 -8.91 -15.45
N GLY A 60 9.66 -7.77 -15.46
CA GLY A 60 9.20 -6.53 -16.11
C GLY A 60 8.10 -5.77 -15.36
N GLY A 61 7.80 -6.13 -14.11
CA GLY A 61 6.79 -5.52 -13.24
C GLY A 61 7.14 -4.14 -12.68
N PHE A 62 7.63 -3.22 -13.53
CA PHE A 62 7.92 -1.84 -13.15
C PHE A 62 6.63 -1.04 -12.90
N GLY A 63 6.62 -0.20 -11.86
CA GLY A 63 5.43 0.55 -11.45
C GLY A 63 4.40 -0.28 -10.68
N TYR A 64 4.71 -1.56 -10.40
CA TYR A 64 3.82 -2.47 -9.68
C TYR A 64 3.86 -2.26 -8.17
N PHE A 65 5.04 -2.04 -7.58
CA PHE A 65 5.20 -1.95 -6.12
C PHE A 65 4.31 -0.91 -5.41
N PRO A 66 4.09 0.30 -5.97
CA PRO A 66 3.18 1.28 -5.36
C PRO A 66 1.79 0.71 -5.04
N SER A 67 1.30 -0.26 -5.83
CA SER A 67 -0.01 -0.89 -5.65
C SER A 67 -0.17 -1.54 -4.27
N TYR A 68 0.89 -2.10 -3.68
CA TYR A 68 0.82 -2.73 -2.36
C TYR A 68 0.52 -1.71 -1.25
N THR A 69 1.22 -0.57 -1.25
CA THR A 69 0.98 0.48 -0.24
C THR A 69 -0.35 1.19 -0.50
N LEU A 70 -0.71 1.41 -1.77
CA LEU A 70 -2.03 1.91 -2.13
C LEU A 70 -3.15 0.98 -1.61
N GLY A 71 -2.99 -0.33 -1.72
CA GLY A 71 -3.94 -1.31 -1.17
C GLY A 71 -4.15 -1.17 0.34
N ALA A 72 -3.06 -1.00 1.11
CA ALA A 72 -3.15 -0.75 2.54
C ALA A 72 -3.85 0.58 2.88
N MET A 73 -3.60 1.62 2.08
CA MET A 73 -4.27 2.92 2.23
C MET A 73 -5.76 2.83 1.93
N TYR A 74 -6.15 2.18 0.82
CA TYR A 74 -7.55 1.95 0.48
C TYR A 74 -8.24 1.13 1.56
N ALA A 75 -7.61 0.06 2.08
CA ALA A 75 -8.18 -0.75 3.14
C ALA A 75 -8.50 0.07 4.40
N ALA A 76 -7.58 0.94 4.83
CA ALA A 76 -7.81 1.80 6.00
C ALA A 76 -8.93 2.82 5.77
N GLN A 77 -8.97 3.46 4.59
CA GLN A 77 -10.00 4.44 4.26
C GLN A 77 -11.39 3.80 4.12
N LEU A 78 -11.47 2.65 3.43
CA LEU A 78 -12.71 1.88 3.30
C LEU A 78 -13.20 1.38 4.67
N PHE A 79 -12.29 0.89 5.53
CA PHE A 79 -12.66 0.44 6.87
C PHE A 79 -13.17 1.61 7.73
N SER A 80 -12.58 2.80 7.61
CA SER A 80 -13.08 4.00 8.27
C SER A 80 -14.49 4.37 7.80
N ALA A 81 -14.75 4.33 6.50
CA ALA A 81 -16.07 4.61 5.95
C ALA A 81 -17.12 3.56 6.38
N ALA A 82 -16.74 2.28 6.36
CA ALA A 82 -17.58 1.20 6.84
C ALA A 82 -17.94 1.35 8.33
N ASN A 83 -16.97 1.70 9.19
CA ASN A 83 -17.25 1.96 10.61
C ASN A 83 -18.19 3.15 10.83
N HIS A 84 -18.09 4.19 9.99
CA HIS A 84 -18.99 5.32 10.08
C HIS A 84 -20.43 4.94 9.68
N ALA A 85 -20.58 4.11 8.65
CA ALA A 85 -21.88 3.61 8.18
C ALA A 85 -22.48 2.53 9.08
N LEU A 86 -21.64 1.78 9.82
CA LEU A 86 -22.02 0.65 10.66
C LEU A 86 -21.46 0.86 12.08
N PRO A 87 -22.18 1.57 12.97
CA PRO A 87 -21.68 1.93 14.30
C PRO A 87 -21.22 0.73 15.17
N ASP A 88 -21.85 -0.44 15.01
CA ASP A 88 -21.53 -1.66 15.77
C ASP A 88 -20.49 -2.56 15.10
N LEU A 89 -19.87 -2.14 13.99
CA LEU A 89 -19.01 -2.98 13.14
C LEU A 89 -17.88 -3.67 13.92
N ASN A 90 -17.18 -2.95 14.80
CA ASN A 90 -16.10 -3.54 15.59
C ASN A 90 -16.60 -4.63 16.55
N GLN A 91 -17.79 -4.45 17.13
CA GLN A 91 -18.41 -5.46 17.99
C GLN A 91 -18.83 -6.70 17.17
N SER A 92 -19.43 -6.50 15.99
CA SER A 92 -19.78 -7.61 15.10
C SER A 92 -18.53 -8.41 14.70
N ILE A 93 -17.45 -7.74 14.32
CA ILE A 93 -16.17 -8.40 14.02
C ILE A 93 -15.63 -9.20 15.21
N ALA A 94 -15.68 -8.63 16.42
CA ALA A 94 -15.22 -9.31 17.64
C ALA A 94 -16.04 -10.58 17.95
N GLN A 95 -17.30 -10.64 17.50
CA GLN A 95 -18.18 -11.79 17.63
C GLN A 95 -18.08 -12.77 16.45
N GLY A 96 -17.27 -12.48 15.43
CA GLY A 96 -17.16 -13.28 14.21
C GLY A 96 -18.27 -13.00 13.18
N GLU A 97 -19.06 -11.95 13.37
CA GLU A 97 -20.15 -11.55 12.50
C GLU A 97 -19.67 -10.55 11.44
N PHE A 98 -19.34 -11.06 10.25
CA PHE A 98 -18.81 -10.26 9.13
C PHE A 98 -19.88 -9.88 8.08
N GLY A 99 -21.09 -10.40 8.21
CA GLY A 99 -22.19 -10.17 7.26
C GLY A 99 -22.42 -8.69 6.93
N PRO A 100 -22.58 -7.80 7.93
CA PRO A 100 -22.77 -6.38 7.69
C PRO A 100 -21.63 -5.72 6.90
N LEU A 101 -20.38 -6.08 7.19
CA LEU A 101 -19.21 -5.58 6.47
C LEU A 101 -19.21 -6.04 5.00
N PHE A 102 -19.51 -7.31 4.77
CA PHE A 102 -19.55 -7.88 3.42
C PHE A 102 -20.68 -7.29 2.58
N ASP A 103 -21.84 -7.02 3.19
CA ASP A 103 -22.94 -6.37 2.50
C ASP A 103 -22.59 -4.93 2.14
N TRP A 104 -21.95 -4.19 3.06
CA TRP A 104 -21.44 -2.84 2.77
C TRP A 104 -20.40 -2.86 1.64
N LEU A 105 -19.42 -3.77 1.68
CA LEU A 105 -18.40 -3.89 0.63
C LEU A 105 -19.01 -4.34 -0.71
N ARG A 106 -19.99 -5.23 -0.70
CA ARG A 106 -20.71 -5.63 -1.91
C ARG A 106 -21.40 -4.43 -2.55
N GLN A 107 -22.10 -3.64 -1.75
CA GLN A 107 -22.86 -2.48 -2.21
C GLN A 107 -21.98 -1.34 -2.70
N ASN A 108 -20.86 -1.08 -2.04
CA ASN A 108 -20.05 0.11 -2.31
C ASN A 108 -18.81 -0.16 -3.19
N ILE A 109 -18.35 -1.41 -3.28
CA ILE A 109 -17.10 -1.76 -3.96
C ILE A 109 -17.31 -2.91 -4.96
N TRP A 110 -17.64 -4.12 -4.48
CA TRP A 110 -17.48 -5.33 -5.28
C TRP A 110 -18.44 -5.42 -6.47
N GLN A 111 -19.71 -5.00 -6.30
CA GLN A 111 -20.70 -5.12 -7.37
C GLN A 111 -20.41 -4.22 -8.58
N HIS A 112 -19.56 -3.20 -8.43
CA HIS A 112 -19.27 -2.24 -9.48
C HIS A 112 -18.19 -2.73 -10.46
N GLY A 113 -17.37 -3.70 -10.08
CA GLY A 113 -16.25 -4.18 -10.90
C GLY A 113 -15.42 -3.01 -11.44
N SER A 114 -15.14 -3.02 -12.74
CA SER A 114 -14.41 -1.95 -13.43
C SER A 114 -15.30 -0.86 -14.04
N ARG A 115 -16.55 -0.70 -13.55
CA ARG A 115 -17.48 0.32 -14.07
C ARG A 115 -16.99 1.75 -13.83
N PHE A 116 -16.27 1.96 -12.73
CA PHE A 116 -15.73 3.26 -12.34
C PHE A 116 -14.21 3.22 -12.32
N THR A 117 -13.58 4.38 -12.51
CA THR A 117 -12.16 4.53 -12.16
C THR A 117 -11.97 4.32 -10.66
N THR A 118 -10.78 3.92 -10.23
CA THR A 118 -10.49 3.69 -8.80
C THR A 118 -10.78 4.92 -7.95
N GLU A 119 -10.41 6.11 -8.43
CA GLU A 119 -10.68 7.37 -7.72
C GLU A 119 -12.18 7.63 -7.56
N GLN A 120 -12.96 7.44 -8.63
CA GLN A 120 -14.42 7.58 -8.57
C GLN A 120 -15.06 6.56 -7.63
N LEU A 121 -14.66 5.29 -7.70
CA LEU A 121 -15.20 4.22 -6.86
C LEU A 121 -14.95 4.53 -5.37
N VAL A 122 -13.73 4.93 -5.03
CA VAL A 122 -13.33 5.24 -3.65
C VAL A 122 -14.02 6.52 -3.16
N THR A 123 -14.13 7.53 -4.02
CA THR A 123 -14.84 8.77 -3.68
C THR A 123 -16.33 8.52 -3.44
N GLN A 124 -16.98 7.69 -4.25
CA GLN A 124 -18.38 7.31 -4.03
C GLN A 124 -18.57 6.50 -2.75
N ALA A 125 -17.68 5.54 -2.47
CA ALA A 125 -17.79 4.67 -1.30
C ALA A 125 -17.42 5.37 0.02
N THR A 126 -16.53 6.37 -0.01
CA THR A 126 -15.93 6.95 1.20
C THR A 126 -16.19 8.45 1.37
N GLY A 127 -16.71 9.12 0.35
CA GLY A 127 -17.01 10.55 0.33
C GLY A 127 -15.88 11.44 -0.19
N GLU A 128 -14.68 10.89 -0.43
CA GLU A 128 -13.52 11.67 -0.89
C GLU A 128 -12.47 10.82 -1.62
N PRO A 129 -11.52 11.45 -2.35
CA PRO A 129 -10.40 10.75 -2.97
C PRO A 129 -9.48 10.02 -1.97
N LEU A 130 -8.56 9.20 -2.46
CA LEU A 130 -7.62 8.48 -1.60
C LEU A 130 -6.81 9.44 -0.72
N SER A 131 -6.76 9.15 0.58
CA SER A 131 -6.07 9.97 1.57
C SER A 131 -5.22 9.12 2.53
N SER A 132 -3.94 9.45 2.65
CA SER A 132 -2.99 8.74 3.54
C SER A 132 -3.32 8.90 5.03
N ARG A 133 -4.16 9.87 5.39
CA ARG A 133 -4.53 10.14 6.79
C ARG A 133 -5.21 8.95 7.47
N TYR A 134 -6.01 8.18 6.74
CA TYR A 134 -6.71 7.01 7.29
C TYR A 134 -5.73 5.89 7.64
N PHE A 135 -4.75 5.65 6.77
CA PHE A 135 -3.72 4.66 7.03
C PHE A 135 -2.82 5.08 8.20
N ARG A 136 -2.45 6.37 8.27
CA ARG A 136 -1.72 6.92 9.41
C ARG A 136 -2.50 6.75 10.71
N ALA A 137 -3.77 7.18 10.75
CA ALA A 137 -4.62 7.05 11.93
C ALA A 137 -4.79 5.58 12.38
N HIS A 138 -4.91 4.65 11.41
CA HIS A 138 -4.95 3.22 11.71
C HIS A 138 -3.66 2.73 12.39
N LEU A 139 -2.49 3.15 11.90
CA LEU A 139 -1.21 2.80 12.50
C LEU A 139 -1.04 3.42 13.89
N GLU A 140 -1.37 4.70 14.05
CA GLU A 140 -1.29 5.40 15.33
C GLU A 140 -2.19 4.73 16.36
N ALA A 141 -3.47 4.49 16.04
CA ALA A 141 -4.41 3.82 16.96
C ALA A 141 -4.03 2.39 17.35
N ARG A 142 -3.21 1.71 16.53
CA ARG A 142 -2.80 0.32 16.78
C ARG A 142 -1.50 0.21 17.57
N TYR A 143 -0.61 1.20 17.48
CA TYR A 143 0.77 1.10 17.94
C TYR A 143 1.23 2.21 18.88
N LEU A 144 0.44 3.27 19.06
CA LEU A 144 0.66 4.34 20.05
C LEU A 144 -0.43 4.29 21.12
#